data_AF-A0A968XTF4-F1
#
_entry.id   AF-A0A968XTF4-F1
#
_cell.length_a   1.000
_cell.length_b   1.000
_cell.length_c   1.000
_cell.angle_alpha   90.00
_cell.angle_beta   90.00
_cell.angle_gamma   90.00
#
_symmetry.space_group_name_H-M   'P 1'
#
loop_
_entity.id
_entity.type
_entity.pdbx_description
1 polymer ?
#
loop_
_entity_poly.entity_id
_entity_poly.type
_entity_poly.pdbx_seq_one_letter_code
_entity_poly.pdbx_strand_id
1 'polypeptide(L)'
;MSPANQVNSGRRWFGNGYLDLVVSPLQNFARQAGHPLAAAFQPTLISDPGIFDFYNKLLDGPNKQENEEFNQYRLVLENTWFDNSLGFEASYYQEDVERLQWTMLSDLSRLQVDINELTVDGLPNPNVGRVYVQETTFSGNRRQTTDLNAYRLSAFYEFDFDKVMDEGWINDLLGRHRFNAVHTRDNARSDVRTIARHVYGDDLANYLGLQRFNNNTRVTVRNYLSGDIRGLNDASQLNLQNISSFIVPEGGTIDLTYFNKTWIAPSTVSPSTPWVNPIGQTWEQAANPANYVGWTTGQFTIIDALSGSREDFDLATRSATLQESKTKSNVLSWQGYVLNEAIVATFGWREDRNQTYRTDAPARPDGGDNVDPSVYNLSLDPVETIKVQSRNWSLVGHLNRLPFLSRWMPFEASLFYNKGENFNPTGARLNPFGELILPPQGSTEEVGFLIATKDNRYSLRFTDYETRVLNVTSAPIPSNFTFAQFFGRGAESAFRAREGITREDFADNPNRTWDLDQLEDVFVPAWEQFERDLLAEFPTFVELWQTDGTWAPGNEKLIVGSRNALILIQIIRTLKKVKRTSIKTTSKQLRSQERHKELSCAVLDEIPIAEI
;
A
#
# COMPACT_ATOMS: atom_id res chain seq x y z
N MET A 1 17.49 -32.32 -26.92
CA MET A 1 16.77 -31.48 -27.88
C MET A 1 16.29 -30.26 -27.12
N SER A 2 16.73 -29.07 -27.51
CA SER A 2 16.36 -27.79 -26.87
C SER A 2 14.84 -27.62 -26.84
N PRO A 3 14.21 -27.19 -25.73
CA PRO A 3 12.82 -26.79 -25.73
C PRO A 3 12.64 -25.63 -26.73
N ALA A 4 11.67 -25.75 -27.63
CA ALA A 4 11.32 -24.67 -28.56
C ALA A 4 10.51 -23.62 -27.80
N ASN A 5 11.18 -22.58 -27.29
CA ASN A 5 10.53 -21.44 -26.65
C ASN A 5 10.00 -20.49 -27.74
N GLN A 6 8.73 -20.10 -27.67
CA GLN A 6 8.13 -19.14 -28.61
C GLN A 6 7.88 -17.80 -27.91
N VAL A 7 8.49 -16.73 -28.43
CA VAL A 7 8.22 -15.34 -28.03
C VAL A 7 7.04 -14.81 -28.86
N ASN A 8 6.02 -14.24 -28.21
CA ASN A 8 4.80 -13.75 -28.87
C ASN A 8 4.40 -12.34 -28.38
N SER A 9 3.74 -11.55 -29.22
CA SER A 9 3.29 -10.17 -28.94
C SER A 9 1.77 -10.10 -28.70
N GLY A 10 1.33 -9.33 -27.70
CA GLY A 10 0.05 -9.52 -27.02
C GLY A 10 -1.28 -9.08 -27.69
N ARG A 11 -2.33 -9.76 -27.19
CA ARG A 11 -3.71 -9.47 -26.75
C ARG A 11 -4.76 -8.56 -27.41
N ARG A 12 -4.56 -7.66 -28.38
CA ARG A 12 -5.72 -6.89 -28.93
C ARG A 12 -5.75 -6.58 -30.43
N TRP A 13 -4.71 -6.93 -31.17
CA TRP A 13 -4.76 -7.02 -32.65
C TRP A 13 -4.20 -8.35 -33.13
N PHE A 14 -3.23 -8.87 -32.38
CA PHE A 14 -3.02 -10.30 -32.21
C PHE A 14 -4.10 -10.79 -31.24
N GLY A 15 -5.27 -11.08 -31.80
CA GLY A 15 -6.24 -11.91 -31.10
C GLY A 15 -5.52 -13.18 -30.61
N ASN A 16 -6.09 -13.81 -29.59
CA ASN A 16 -5.88 -15.21 -29.29
C ASN A 16 -5.95 -16.04 -30.59
N GLY A 17 -4.84 -16.12 -31.34
CA GLY A 17 -4.66 -17.05 -32.45
C GLY A 17 -4.53 -18.49 -31.92
N TYR A 18 -4.32 -18.59 -30.61
CA TYR A 18 -4.63 -19.76 -29.84
C TYR A 18 -5.93 -19.47 -29.10
N LEU A 19 -7.01 -20.14 -29.49
CA LEU A 19 -8.13 -20.37 -28.57
C LEU A 19 -7.52 -21.21 -27.45
N ASP A 20 -6.96 -20.53 -26.44
CA ASP A 20 -6.53 -21.20 -25.23
C ASP A 20 -7.83 -21.66 -24.58
N LEU A 21 -8.09 -22.98 -24.59
CA LEU A 21 -9.02 -23.55 -23.65
C LEU A 21 -8.35 -23.45 -22.29
N VAL A 22 -8.39 -22.24 -21.72
CA VAL A 22 -8.23 -22.08 -20.28
C VAL A 22 -9.31 -22.97 -19.72
N VAL A 23 -8.91 -24.08 -19.09
CA VAL A 23 -9.84 -24.94 -18.34
C VAL A 23 -10.69 -23.97 -17.54
N SER A 24 -11.99 -23.94 -17.89
CA SER A 24 -12.92 -22.98 -17.32
C SER A 24 -12.70 -22.98 -15.81
N PRO A 25 -12.49 -21.82 -15.15
CA PRO A 25 -12.29 -21.78 -13.71
C PRO A 25 -13.30 -22.72 -13.06
N LEU A 26 -12.89 -23.53 -12.08
CA LEU A 26 -13.77 -24.54 -11.49
C LEU A 26 -15.13 -23.96 -11.06
N GLN A 27 -15.15 -22.67 -10.73
CA GLN A 27 -16.32 -21.84 -10.49
C GLN A 27 -17.28 -21.76 -11.69
N ASN A 28 -16.79 -21.53 -12.90
CA ASN A 28 -17.58 -21.47 -14.12
C ASN A 28 -18.11 -22.85 -14.52
N PHE A 29 -17.32 -23.91 -14.35
CA PHE A 29 -17.83 -25.28 -14.48
C PHE A 29 -18.93 -25.54 -13.45
N ALA A 30 -18.68 -25.25 -12.17
CA ALA A 30 -19.65 -25.43 -11.09
C ALA A 30 -20.94 -24.63 -11.33
N ARG A 31 -20.84 -23.42 -11.89
CA ARG A 31 -21.99 -22.60 -12.31
C ARG A 31 -22.78 -23.27 -13.43
N GLN A 32 -22.11 -23.73 -14.48
CA GLN A 32 -22.77 -24.39 -15.62
C GLN A 32 -23.35 -25.76 -15.25
N ALA A 33 -22.73 -26.47 -14.32
CA ALA A 33 -23.18 -27.75 -13.78
C ALA A 33 -24.26 -27.60 -12.68
N GLY A 34 -24.68 -26.38 -12.34
CA GLY A 34 -25.75 -26.12 -11.38
C GLY A 34 -25.39 -26.41 -9.91
N HIS A 35 -24.11 -26.43 -9.55
CA HIS A 35 -23.71 -26.64 -8.17
C HIS A 35 -24.06 -25.43 -7.28
N PRO A 36 -24.69 -25.63 -6.10
CA PRO A 36 -24.86 -24.56 -5.13
C PRO A 36 -23.50 -24.02 -4.68
N LEU A 37 -23.43 -22.72 -4.38
CA LEU A 37 -22.20 -22.04 -3.99
C LEU A 37 -21.06 -22.15 -5.03
N ALA A 38 -21.37 -22.21 -6.32
CA ALA A 38 -20.37 -22.29 -7.39
C ALA A 38 -19.27 -21.20 -7.31
N ALA A 39 -19.57 -20.04 -6.74
CA ALA A 39 -18.58 -18.98 -6.49
C ALA A 39 -17.52 -19.33 -5.43
N ALA A 40 -17.79 -20.31 -4.56
CA ALA A 40 -16.88 -20.76 -3.49
C ALA A 40 -15.89 -21.84 -3.96
N PHE A 41 -16.06 -22.39 -5.16
CA PHE A 41 -15.12 -23.38 -5.71
C PHE A 41 -13.77 -22.71 -5.97
N GLN A 42 -12.69 -23.33 -5.49
CA GLN A 42 -11.32 -22.82 -5.67
C GLN A 42 -10.62 -23.61 -6.79
N PRO A 43 -9.67 -23.00 -7.52
CA PRO A 43 -8.81 -23.74 -8.43
C PRO A 43 -8.10 -24.89 -7.71
N THR A 44 -8.06 -26.07 -8.31
CA THR A 44 -7.34 -27.22 -7.76
C THR A 44 -5.83 -26.97 -7.85
N LEU A 45 -5.12 -27.16 -6.74
CA LEU A 45 -3.66 -27.09 -6.69
C LEU A 45 -3.07 -28.47 -7.00
N ILE A 46 -1.90 -28.50 -7.64
CA ILE A 46 -1.13 -29.74 -7.79
C ILE A 46 -0.53 -30.10 -6.44
N SER A 47 -0.98 -31.20 -5.85
CA SER A 47 -0.47 -31.76 -4.60
C SER A 47 0.24 -33.10 -4.78
N ASP A 48 0.15 -33.71 -5.96
CA ASP A 48 0.78 -34.98 -6.29
C ASP A 48 2.17 -34.76 -6.92
N PRO A 49 3.27 -35.17 -6.26
CA PRO A 49 4.62 -35.04 -6.80
C PRO A 49 4.88 -35.89 -8.04
N GLY A 50 4.02 -36.87 -8.36
CA GLY A 50 4.05 -37.63 -9.62
C GLY A 50 3.63 -36.79 -10.83
N ILE A 51 2.82 -35.73 -10.62
CA ILE A 51 2.42 -34.79 -11.68
C ILE A 51 3.52 -33.76 -11.92
N PHE A 52 4.07 -33.18 -10.85
CA PHE A 52 5.21 -32.28 -10.89
C PHE A 52 6.00 -32.41 -9.59
N ASP A 53 7.31 -32.65 -9.67
CA ASP A 53 8.18 -32.80 -8.50
C ASP A 53 8.51 -31.44 -7.87
N PHE A 54 7.54 -30.84 -7.17
CA PHE A 54 7.69 -29.57 -6.46
C PHE A 54 8.59 -29.67 -5.22
N TYR A 55 8.98 -30.87 -4.78
CA TYR A 55 9.94 -31.04 -3.69
C TYR A 55 11.37 -30.76 -4.13
N ASN A 56 11.71 -31.13 -5.38
CA ASN A 56 13.08 -30.96 -5.90
C ASN A 56 13.20 -29.92 -7.02
N LYS A 57 12.09 -29.45 -7.59
CA LYS A 57 12.09 -28.52 -8.73
C LYS A 57 11.22 -27.29 -8.48
N LEU A 58 11.74 -26.13 -8.88
CA LEU A 58 10.94 -24.93 -9.11
C LEU A 58 10.45 -24.91 -10.55
N LEU A 59 9.16 -24.59 -10.79
CA LEU A 59 8.57 -24.57 -12.13
C LEU A 59 9.31 -23.61 -13.08
N ASP A 60 9.71 -22.43 -12.59
CA ASP A 60 10.49 -21.41 -13.31
C ASP A 60 11.94 -21.81 -13.58
N GLY A 61 12.45 -22.82 -12.86
CA GLY A 61 13.87 -23.18 -12.87
C GLY A 61 14.78 -21.96 -12.68
N PRO A 62 15.73 -21.69 -13.59
CA PRO A 62 16.68 -20.57 -13.47
C PRO A 62 16.07 -19.20 -13.82
N ASN A 63 14.77 -19.10 -14.14
CA ASN A 63 14.12 -17.85 -14.56
C ASN A 63 13.55 -17.03 -13.40
N LYS A 64 13.90 -17.39 -12.17
CA LYS A 64 13.59 -16.64 -10.95
C LYS A 64 14.89 -16.32 -10.21
N GLN A 65 15.02 -15.07 -9.77
CA GLN A 65 16.16 -14.62 -8.98
C GLN A 65 15.72 -13.63 -7.90
N GLU A 66 16.24 -13.82 -6.69
CA GLU A 66 16.08 -12.90 -5.57
C GLU A 66 17.47 -12.65 -4.98
N ASN A 67 17.91 -11.40 -4.97
CA ASN A 67 19.19 -10.99 -4.39
C ASN A 67 18.94 -9.94 -3.30
N GLU A 68 19.68 -10.04 -2.21
CA GLU A 68 19.75 -9.02 -1.17
C GLU A 68 21.22 -8.78 -0.84
N GLU A 69 21.69 -7.56 -1.07
CA GLU A 69 23.04 -7.10 -0.73
C GLU A 69 22.93 -6.01 0.32
N PHE A 70 23.72 -6.10 1.39
CA PHE A 70 23.72 -5.08 2.44
C PHE A 70 25.13 -4.80 2.93
N ASN A 71 25.39 -3.53 3.24
CA ASN A 71 26.60 -3.08 3.90
C ASN A 71 26.22 -2.27 5.12
N GLN A 72 26.84 -2.56 6.28
CA GLN A 72 26.58 -1.84 7.52
C GLN A 72 27.86 -1.31 8.14
N TYR A 73 27.77 -0.12 8.73
CA TYR A 73 28.82 0.51 9.52
C TYR A 73 28.23 1.03 10.82
N ARG A 74 28.90 0.73 11.94
CA ARG A 74 28.50 1.21 13.26
C ARG A 74 29.71 1.70 14.04
N LEU A 75 29.60 2.90 14.58
CA LEU A 75 30.55 3.48 15.51
C LEU A 75 29.83 3.82 16.82
N VAL A 76 30.41 3.43 17.96
CA VAL A 76 29.90 3.78 19.29
C VAL A 76 31.06 4.30 20.12
N LEU A 77 30.86 5.44 20.76
CA LEU A 77 31.77 6.04 21.72
C LEU A 77 31.02 6.24 23.03
N GLU A 78 31.55 5.69 24.10
CA GLU A 78 30.99 5.81 25.44
C GLU A 78 32.07 6.19 26.43
N ASN A 79 31.69 6.95 27.46
CA ASN A 79 32.54 7.17 28.60
C ASN A 79 31.71 7.49 29.84
N THR A 80 32.23 7.09 31.00
CA THR A 80 31.65 7.38 32.31
C THR A 80 32.67 8.01 33.24
N TRP A 81 32.17 8.74 34.23
CA TRP A 81 32.95 9.40 35.27
C TRP A 81 32.26 9.26 36.62
N PHE A 82 33.03 9.51 37.69
CA PHE A 82 32.53 9.58 39.08
C PHE A 82 31.75 8.33 39.49
N ASP A 83 32.36 7.15 39.36
CA ASP A 83 31.72 5.87 39.68
C ASP A 83 30.37 5.64 38.97
N ASN A 84 30.32 6.03 37.69
CA ASN A 84 29.13 6.00 36.84
C ASN A 84 27.99 6.91 37.32
N SER A 85 28.29 8.03 37.98
CA SER A 85 27.30 9.09 38.23
C SER A 85 27.14 10.04 37.04
N LEU A 86 28.09 10.09 36.10
CA LEU A 86 27.96 10.84 34.85
C LEU A 86 28.42 9.98 33.69
N GLY A 87 27.69 9.99 32.59
CA GLY A 87 28.15 9.33 31.38
C GLY A 87 27.45 9.80 30.13
N PHE A 88 28.07 9.50 28.99
CA PHE A 88 27.46 9.71 27.69
C PHE A 88 27.75 8.53 26.76
N GLU A 89 26.88 8.37 25.77
CA GLU A 89 27.04 7.46 24.64
C GLU A 89 26.70 8.23 23.37
N ALA A 90 27.58 8.20 22.38
CA ALA A 90 27.33 8.67 21.03
C ALA A 90 27.46 7.50 20.07
N SER A 91 26.43 7.27 19.25
CA SER A 91 26.44 6.23 18.23
C SER A 91 26.05 6.77 16.85
N TYR A 92 26.73 6.24 15.84
CA TYR A 92 26.44 6.45 14.43
C TYR A 92 26.26 5.09 13.76
N TYR A 93 25.22 4.99 12.94
CA TYR A 93 24.89 3.79 12.17
C TYR A 93 24.59 4.20 10.73
N GLN A 94 25.15 3.46 9.79
CA GLN A 94 24.81 3.55 8.38
C GLN A 94 24.58 2.14 7.84
N GLU A 95 23.57 1.99 7.01
CA GLU A 95 23.30 0.75 6.29
C GLU A 95 22.76 1.06 4.90
N ASP A 96 23.33 0.43 3.88
CA ASP A 96 22.84 0.50 2.51
C ASP A 96 22.39 -0.91 2.10
N VAL A 97 21.13 -1.06 1.70
CA VAL A 97 20.51 -2.33 1.33
C VAL A 97 19.97 -2.26 -0.10
N GLU A 98 20.37 -3.19 -0.95
CA GLU A 98 19.79 -3.39 -2.27
C GLU A 98 19.08 -4.75 -2.33
N ARG A 99 17.80 -4.71 -2.70
CA ARG A 99 16.97 -5.89 -2.97
C ARG A 99 16.56 -5.90 -4.42
N LEU A 100 16.70 -7.07 -5.03
CA LEU A 100 16.37 -7.30 -6.42
C LEU A 100 15.53 -8.56 -6.52
N GLN A 101 14.37 -8.46 -7.16
CA GLN A 101 13.49 -9.59 -7.43
C GLN A 101 13.16 -9.64 -8.91
N TRP A 102 13.37 -10.81 -9.49
CA TRP A 102 12.93 -11.17 -10.83
C TRP A 102 12.19 -12.48 -10.79
N THR A 103 11.07 -12.51 -11.47
CA THR A 103 10.29 -13.73 -11.67
C THR A 103 9.74 -13.74 -13.07
N MET A 104 9.72 -14.91 -13.69
CA MET A 104 9.03 -15.09 -14.95
C MET A 104 7.57 -15.44 -14.71
N LEU A 105 7.30 -16.34 -13.76
CA LEU A 105 5.95 -16.65 -13.31
C LEU A 105 5.54 -15.67 -12.20
N SER A 106 4.51 -14.88 -12.51
CA SER A 106 3.89 -13.89 -11.63
C SER A 106 2.44 -14.31 -11.35
N ASP A 107 1.54 -13.35 -11.16
CA ASP A 107 0.24 -13.53 -10.51
C ASP A 107 -0.79 -14.29 -11.36
N LEU A 108 -0.54 -14.46 -12.67
CA LEU A 108 -1.47 -15.08 -13.62
C LEU A 108 -0.98 -16.41 -14.18
N SER A 109 0.10 -16.95 -13.62
CA SER A 109 0.73 -18.19 -14.04
C SER A 109 -0.23 -19.38 -13.88
N ARG A 110 -0.57 -20.01 -15.00
CA ARG A 110 -1.46 -21.18 -15.04
C ARG A 110 -0.89 -22.22 -15.98
N LEU A 111 -1.12 -23.48 -15.64
CA LEU A 111 -0.94 -24.58 -16.58
C LEU A 111 -2.08 -24.55 -17.59
N GLN A 112 -1.72 -24.63 -18.86
CA GLN A 112 -2.64 -24.60 -20.00
C GLN A 112 -2.32 -25.76 -20.93
N VAL A 113 -3.30 -26.20 -21.72
CA VAL A 113 -3.13 -27.23 -22.75
C VAL A 113 -3.37 -26.58 -24.10
N ASP A 114 -2.43 -26.77 -25.03
CA ASP A 114 -2.60 -26.20 -26.37
C ASP A 114 -3.54 -27.08 -27.19
N ILE A 115 -4.71 -26.56 -27.53
CA ILE A 115 -5.73 -27.29 -28.28
C ILE A 115 -5.76 -26.96 -29.77
N ASN A 116 -4.91 -26.02 -30.21
CA ASN A 116 -5.03 -25.47 -31.55
C ASN A 116 -4.31 -26.41 -32.52
N GLU A 117 -5.03 -26.92 -33.52
CA GLU A 117 -4.46 -27.80 -34.54
C GLU A 117 -3.60 -27.05 -35.56
N LEU A 118 -3.83 -25.75 -35.69
CA LEU A 118 -3.10 -24.84 -36.57
C LEU A 118 -2.47 -23.70 -35.74
N THR A 119 -1.32 -23.23 -36.17
CA THR A 119 -0.69 -21.99 -35.69
C THR A 119 -1.43 -20.77 -36.27
N VAL A 120 -1.11 -19.58 -35.76
CA VAL A 120 -1.80 -18.33 -36.17
C VAL A 120 -1.62 -17.96 -37.65
N ASP A 121 -0.55 -18.44 -38.27
CA ASP A 121 -0.23 -18.33 -39.70
C ASP A 121 -0.80 -19.50 -40.53
N GLY A 122 -1.56 -20.41 -39.92
CA GLY A 122 -2.28 -21.48 -40.60
C GLY A 122 -1.47 -22.75 -40.86
N LEU A 123 -0.25 -22.86 -40.32
CA LEU A 123 0.56 -24.09 -40.42
C LEU A 123 0.11 -25.13 -39.37
N PRO A 124 0.34 -26.43 -39.57
CA PRO A 124 0.08 -27.44 -38.55
C PRO A 124 0.82 -27.11 -37.24
N ASN A 125 0.11 -27.08 -36.11
CA ASN A 125 0.70 -26.83 -34.81
C ASN A 125 1.41 -28.09 -34.28
N PRO A 126 2.75 -28.11 -34.18
CA PRO A 126 3.46 -29.26 -33.63
C PRO A 126 3.24 -29.46 -32.13
N ASN A 127 2.61 -28.49 -31.45
CA ASN A 127 2.43 -28.50 -30.00
C ASN A 127 1.01 -28.81 -29.54
N VAL A 128 0.10 -29.14 -30.45
CA VAL A 128 -1.25 -29.55 -30.08
C VAL A 128 -1.23 -30.71 -29.08
N GLY A 129 -2.02 -30.60 -28.02
CA GLY A 129 -2.11 -31.53 -26.91
C GLY A 129 -1.02 -31.37 -25.84
N ARG A 130 -0.08 -30.43 -25.95
CA ARG A 130 0.98 -30.26 -24.95
C ARG A 130 0.57 -29.29 -23.85
N VAL A 131 1.00 -29.57 -22.61
CA VAL A 131 0.88 -28.65 -21.47
C VAL A 131 1.94 -27.57 -21.58
N TYR A 132 1.58 -26.33 -21.29
CA TYR A 132 2.48 -25.18 -21.26
C TYR A 132 2.14 -24.20 -20.14
N VAL A 133 3.10 -23.31 -19.86
CA VAL A 133 2.87 -22.05 -19.15
C VAL A 133 3.09 -20.92 -20.13
N GLN A 134 2.32 -19.87 -19.98
CA GLN A 134 2.51 -18.64 -20.73
C GLN A 134 2.43 -17.46 -19.78
N GLU A 135 3.47 -16.63 -19.81
CA GLU A 135 3.48 -15.40 -19.03
C GLU A 135 4.14 -14.25 -19.79
N THR A 136 3.84 -13.05 -19.32
CA THR A 136 4.54 -11.84 -19.77
C THR A 136 5.67 -11.53 -18.82
N THR A 137 6.81 -11.08 -19.34
CA THR A 137 7.94 -10.64 -18.50
C THR A 137 7.74 -9.24 -17.92
N PHE A 138 6.49 -8.80 -17.79
CA PHE A 138 6.09 -7.45 -17.45
C PHE A 138 5.94 -7.25 -15.93
N SER A 139 5.38 -8.23 -15.22
CA SER A 139 5.01 -8.14 -13.80
C SER A 139 5.93 -8.97 -12.90
N GLY A 140 5.82 -8.77 -11.58
CA GLY A 140 6.54 -9.57 -10.57
C GLY A 140 8.00 -9.18 -10.33
N ASN A 141 8.43 -8.08 -10.94
CA ASN A 141 9.83 -7.67 -11.03
C ASN A 141 10.04 -6.31 -10.35
N ARG A 142 10.98 -6.23 -9.41
CA ARG A 142 11.20 -5.06 -8.56
C ARG A 142 12.65 -4.93 -8.14
N ARG A 143 13.15 -3.69 -8.11
CA ARG A 143 14.37 -3.32 -7.39
C ARG A 143 14.01 -2.33 -6.29
N GLN A 144 14.63 -2.50 -5.14
CA GLN A 144 14.50 -1.58 -4.02
C GLN A 144 15.87 -1.32 -3.42
N THR A 145 16.29 -0.06 -3.39
CA THR A 145 17.47 0.38 -2.63
C THR A 145 17.00 1.15 -1.41
N THR A 146 17.66 0.94 -0.27
CA THR A 146 17.34 1.61 0.99
C THR A 146 18.63 2.04 1.67
N ASP A 147 18.78 3.35 1.90
CA ASP A 147 19.91 3.95 2.60
C ASP A 147 19.42 4.43 3.97
N LEU A 148 20.00 3.88 5.04
CA LEU A 148 19.68 4.16 6.43
C LEU A 148 20.86 4.87 7.09
N ASN A 149 20.59 5.98 7.76
CA ASN A 149 21.58 6.72 8.53
C ASN A 149 20.96 7.15 9.87
N ALA A 150 21.57 6.74 10.97
CA ALA A 150 21.09 7.05 12.31
C ALA A 150 22.21 7.62 13.20
N TYR A 151 21.87 8.68 13.92
CA TYR A 151 22.72 9.31 14.93
C TYR A 151 21.98 9.30 16.26
N ARG A 152 22.66 8.88 17.33
CA ARG A 152 22.12 8.90 18.69
C ARG A 152 23.16 9.46 19.65
N LEU A 153 22.73 10.39 20.48
CA LEU A 153 23.49 10.90 21.62
C LEU A 153 22.64 10.71 22.87
N SER A 154 23.16 9.96 23.85
CA SER A 154 22.56 9.76 25.17
C SER A 154 23.49 10.31 26.22
N ALA A 155 22.95 10.96 27.25
CA ALA A 155 23.70 11.36 28.42
C ALA A 155 22.86 11.10 29.67
N PHE A 156 23.52 10.74 30.75
CA PHE A 156 22.89 10.58 32.04
C PHE A 156 23.73 11.22 33.14
N TYR A 157 23.05 11.69 34.18
CA TYR A 157 23.67 12.28 35.36
C TYR A 157 22.89 11.92 36.61
N GLU A 158 23.59 11.40 37.60
CA GLU A 158 23.10 11.15 38.95
C GLU A 158 23.77 12.13 39.90
N PHE A 159 22.94 12.83 40.67
CA PHE A 159 23.38 13.67 41.78
C PHE A 159 22.80 13.13 43.08
N ASP A 160 23.66 12.90 44.05
CA ASP A 160 23.31 12.32 45.34
C ASP A 160 23.77 13.26 46.45
N PHE A 161 22.82 13.90 47.15
CA PHE A 161 23.12 14.90 48.18
C PHE A 161 23.86 14.28 49.38
N ASP A 162 23.66 12.98 49.64
CA ASP A 162 24.34 12.24 50.72
C ASP A 162 25.86 12.10 50.47
N LYS A 163 26.31 12.26 49.22
CA LYS A 163 27.74 12.20 48.85
C LYS A 163 28.45 13.54 48.92
N VAL A 164 27.73 14.66 49.03
CA VAL A 164 28.27 16.02 48.84
C VAL A 164 28.09 16.90 50.08
N MET A 165 27.07 16.64 50.90
CA MET A 165 26.78 17.40 52.11
C MET A 165 27.08 16.59 53.37
N ASP A 166 27.44 17.27 54.46
CA ASP A 166 27.60 16.64 55.78
C ASP A 166 26.27 16.04 56.25
N GLU A 167 26.32 14.92 56.97
CA GLU A 167 25.14 14.19 57.45
C GLU A 167 24.12 15.12 58.15
N GLY A 168 22.89 15.15 57.66
CA GLY A 168 21.82 15.97 58.23
C GLY A 168 20.48 15.81 57.53
N TRP A 169 19.41 16.30 58.17
CA TRP A 169 18.02 16.18 57.71
C TRP A 169 17.76 16.81 56.33
N ILE A 170 18.61 17.75 55.89
CA ILE A 170 18.52 18.38 54.57
C ILE A 170 18.93 17.40 53.47
N ASN A 171 19.92 16.54 53.73
CA ASN A 171 20.36 15.53 52.79
C ASN A 171 19.25 14.49 52.59
N ASP A 172 18.65 14.03 53.70
CA ASP A 172 17.47 13.16 53.67
C ASP A 172 16.30 13.79 52.90
N LEU A 173 16.11 15.11 53.03
CA LEU A 173 15.04 15.84 52.35
C LEU A 173 15.26 15.90 50.83
N LEU A 174 16.47 16.21 50.36
CA LEU A 174 16.78 16.41 48.95
C LEU A 174 17.12 15.09 48.22
N GLY A 175 17.79 14.16 48.91
CA GLY A 175 18.07 12.80 48.49
C GLY A 175 18.86 12.69 47.18
N ARG A 176 18.37 11.88 46.25
CA ARG A 176 19.07 11.54 44.99
C ARG A 176 18.25 11.91 43.77
N HIS A 177 18.90 12.43 42.73
CA HIS A 177 18.27 12.77 41.47
C HIS A 177 19.01 12.15 40.30
N ARG A 178 18.27 11.57 39.37
CA ARG A 178 18.76 11.02 38.10
C ARG A 178 18.16 11.79 36.95
N PHE A 179 19.00 12.14 35.99
CA PHE A 179 18.62 12.82 34.76
C PHE A 179 19.13 11.99 33.59
N ASN A 180 18.30 11.80 32.57
CA ASN A 180 18.73 11.25 31.29
C ASN A 180 18.23 12.16 30.17
N ALA A 181 19.04 12.31 29.14
CA ALA A 181 18.70 13.03 27.92
C ALA A 181 19.14 12.21 26.71
N VAL A 182 18.27 12.13 25.69
CA VAL A 182 18.57 11.45 24.43
C VAL A 182 18.19 12.35 23.27
N HIS A 183 19.10 12.48 22.29
CA HIS A 183 18.84 13.07 21.00
C HIS A 183 19.08 12.02 19.92
N THR A 184 18.13 11.84 19.01
CA THR A 184 18.26 10.93 17.87
C THR A 184 17.89 11.62 16.56
N ARG A 185 18.53 11.19 15.48
CA ARG A 185 18.17 11.52 14.10
C ARG A 185 18.33 10.30 13.24
N ASP A 186 17.21 9.84 12.70
CA ASP A 186 17.16 8.69 11.79
C ASP A 186 16.71 9.19 10.43
N ASN A 187 17.42 8.75 9.39
CA ASN A 187 17.11 9.03 8.00
C ASN A 187 17.02 7.72 7.23
N ALA A 188 15.89 7.46 6.60
CA ALA A 188 15.66 6.30 5.77
C ALA A 188 15.25 6.76 4.38
N ARG A 189 16.11 6.57 3.39
CA ARG A 189 15.84 6.87 1.99
C ARG A 189 15.58 5.56 1.25
N SER A 190 14.52 5.48 0.45
CA SER A 190 14.20 4.31 -0.37
C SER A 190 13.91 4.73 -1.81
N ASP A 191 14.50 4.04 -2.78
CA ASP A 191 14.09 4.08 -4.20
C ASP A 191 13.48 2.73 -4.54
N VAL A 192 12.21 2.72 -4.95
CA VAL A 192 11.48 1.52 -5.33
C VAL A 192 11.12 1.62 -6.80
N ARG A 193 11.53 0.63 -7.58
CA ARG A 193 11.26 0.56 -9.02
C ARG A 193 10.61 -0.76 -9.39
N THR A 194 9.49 -0.71 -10.10
CA THR A 194 8.94 -1.89 -10.77
C THR A 194 9.36 -1.87 -12.23
N ILE A 195 9.79 -3.03 -12.72
CA ILE A 195 10.46 -3.13 -14.03
C ILE A 195 9.76 -4.20 -14.86
N ALA A 196 9.77 -4.07 -16.19
CA ALA A 196 9.51 -5.20 -17.07
C ALA A 196 10.86 -5.83 -17.40
N ARG A 197 11.08 -7.11 -17.08
CA ARG A 197 12.36 -7.80 -17.29
C ARG A 197 12.82 -7.68 -18.75
N HIS A 198 11.89 -7.79 -19.69
CA HIS A 198 12.13 -7.54 -21.11
C HIS A 198 11.06 -6.63 -21.70
N VAL A 199 11.50 -5.76 -22.60
CA VAL A 199 10.63 -4.87 -23.38
C VAL A 199 11.07 -4.86 -24.84
N TYR A 200 10.16 -4.58 -25.76
CA TYR A 200 10.57 -4.31 -27.14
C TYR A 200 11.16 -2.90 -27.26
N GLY A 201 12.06 -2.73 -28.23
CA GLY A 201 12.53 -1.43 -28.68
C GLY A 201 11.40 -0.59 -29.27
N ASP A 202 11.74 0.65 -29.63
CA ASP A 202 10.78 1.57 -30.24
C ASP A 202 10.34 1.12 -31.63
N ASP A 203 11.11 0.25 -32.29
CA ASP A 203 10.79 -0.33 -33.61
C ASP A 203 9.42 -1.01 -33.64
N LEU A 204 9.11 -1.91 -32.69
CA LEU A 204 7.82 -2.60 -32.65
C LEU A 204 6.69 -1.65 -32.24
N ALA A 205 6.93 -0.83 -31.22
CA ALA A 205 5.96 0.13 -30.70
C ALA A 205 5.53 1.13 -31.80
N ASN A 206 6.49 1.67 -32.54
CA ASN A 206 6.25 2.58 -33.67
C ASN A 206 5.55 1.89 -34.84
N TYR A 207 5.92 0.65 -35.17
CA TYR A 207 5.25 -0.12 -36.22
C TYR A 207 3.76 -0.35 -35.90
N LEU A 208 3.45 -0.66 -34.64
CA LEU A 208 2.08 -0.87 -34.19
C LEU A 208 1.31 0.42 -33.91
N GLY A 209 2.00 1.55 -33.76
CA GLY A 209 1.40 2.82 -33.31
C GLY A 209 0.91 2.74 -31.86
N LEU A 210 1.63 2.00 -31.00
CA LEU A 210 1.28 1.75 -29.60
C LEU A 210 2.42 2.16 -28.68
N GLN A 211 2.10 2.42 -27.41
CA GLN A 211 3.09 2.62 -26.36
C GLN A 211 3.83 1.30 -26.02
N ARG A 212 5.06 1.39 -25.49
CA ARG A 212 5.91 0.22 -25.19
C ARG A 212 5.31 -0.70 -24.12
N PHE A 213 4.64 -0.14 -23.13
CA PHE A 213 4.04 -0.90 -22.03
C PHE A 213 2.58 -1.29 -22.26
N ASN A 214 2.07 -1.10 -23.49
CA ASN A 214 0.75 -1.56 -23.90
C ASN A 214 0.66 -3.09 -23.84
N ASN A 215 -0.54 -3.63 -23.57
CA ASN A 215 -0.76 -5.08 -23.53
C ASN A 215 -0.31 -5.81 -24.81
N ASN A 216 -0.27 -5.12 -25.95
CA ASN A 216 0.11 -5.71 -27.24
C ASN A 216 1.60 -5.65 -27.54
N THR A 217 2.35 -4.88 -26.77
CA THR A 217 3.81 -4.68 -26.90
C THR A 217 4.56 -5.31 -25.73
N ARG A 218 3.91 -6.20 -24.97
CA ARG A 218 4.56 -7.00 -23.93
C ARG A 218 5.25 -8.21 -24.54
N VAL A 219 6.48 -8.45 -24.10
CA VAL A 219 7.18 -9.71 -24.37
C VAL A 219 6.46 -10.81 -23.60
N THR A 220 5.83 -11.73 -24.35
CA THR A 220 5.16 -12.91 -23.82
C THR A 220 5.94 -14.13 -24.21
N VAL A 221 6.11 -15.07 -23.29
CA VAL A 221 6.76 -16.33 -23.62
C VAL A 221 5.93 -17.52 -23.22
N ARG A 222 5.88 -18.49 -24.14
CA ARG A 222 5.18 -19.76 -23.99
C ARG A 222 6.19 -20.89 -23.88
N ASN A 223 6.09 -21.68 -22.81
CA ASN A 223 7.00 -22.79 -22.52
C ASN A 223 6.22 -24.07 -22.30
N TYR A 224 6.47 -25.05 -23.15
CA TYR A 224 5.83 -26.36 -23.07
C TYR A 224 6.53 -27.24 -22.03
N LEU A 225 5.74 -27.77 -21.09
CA LEU A 225 6.20 -28.55 -19.94
C LEU A 225 6.02 -30.06 -20.11
N SER A 226 5.30 -30.50 -21.15
CA SER A 226 5.03 -31.91 -21.42
C SER A 226 5.18 -32.26 -22.90
N GLY A 227 5.10 -33.56 -23.20
CA GLY A 227 4.74 -34.07 -24.53
C GLY A 227 3.24 -33.91 -24.80
N ASP A 228 2.77 -34.49 -25.91
CA ASP A 228 1.35 -34.56 -26.24
C ASP A 228 0.62 -35.45 -25.22
N ILE A 229 -0.39 -34.90 -24.55
CA ILE A 229 -1.15 -35.57 -23.49
C ILE A 229 -2.46 -36.18 -24.00
N ARG A 230 -2.77 -36.05 -25.29
CA ARG A 230 -3.98 -36.62 -25.88
C ARG A 230 -3.93 -38.15 -25.74
N GLY A 231 -4.95 -38.72 -25.08
CA GLY A 231 -5.04 -40.15 -24.82
C GLY A 231 -4.47 -40.61 -23.47
N LEU A 232 -3.93 -39.70 -22.64
CA LEU A 232 -3.67 -40.02 -21.23
C LEU A 232 -4.98 -40.13 -20.45
N ASN A 233 -5.05 -41.08 -19.52
CA ASN A 233 -6.25 -41.36 -18.73
C ASN A 233 -6.06 -41.05 -17.22
N ASP A 234 -4.84 -40.69 -16.82
CA ASP A 234 -4.47 -40.40 -15.43
C ASP A 234 -3.53 -39.19 -15.37
N ALA A 235 -3.79 -38.29 -14.42
CA ALA A 235 -2.99 -37.08 -14.23
C ALA A 235 -1.55 -37.37 -13.81
N SER A 236 -1.29 -38.47 -13.10
CA SER A 236 0.06 -38.91 -12.72
C SER A 236 0.96 -39.22 -13.94
N GLN A 237 0.36 -39.45 -15.12
CA GLN A 237 1.08 -39.69 -16.37
C GLN A 237 1.57 -38.39 -17.04
N LEU A 238 1.16 -37.21 -16.54
CA LEU A 238 1.57 -35.92 -17.10
C LEU A 238 3.08 -35.68 -16.97
N ASN A 239 3.67 -36.06 -15.81
CA ASN A 239 5.10 -35.93 -15.49
C ASN A 239 5.70 -34.60 -16.01
N LEU A 240 5.12 -33.48 -15.56
CA LEU A 240 5.49 -32.14 -16.00
C LEU A 240 6.95 -31.86 -15.70
N GLN A 241 7.64 -31.27 -16.67
CA GLN A 241 8.99 -30.78 -16.49
C GLN A 241 8.97 -29.34 -15.99
N ASN A 242 10.01 -28.95 -15.26
CA ASN A 242 10.26 -27.54 -15.02
C ASN A 242 10.87 -26.89 -16.26
N ILE A 243 10.84 -25.57 -16.28
CA ILE A 243 11.56 -24.79 -17.26
C ILE A 243 13.05 -24.90 -16.95
N SER A 244 13.75 -25.74 -17.69
CA SER A 244 15.15 -26.09 -17.39
C SER A 244 16.19 -25.12 -17.99
N SER A 245 15.78 -24.12 -18.76
CA SER A 245 16.68 -23.17 -19.42
C SER A 245 16.19 -21.74 -19.29
N PHE A 246 17.08 -20.76 -19.50
CA PHE A 246 16.68 -19.37 -19.61
C PHE A 246 15.84 -19.18 -20.87
N ILE A 247 14.73 -18.46 -20.75
CA ILE A 247 13.67 -18.49 -21.77
C ILE A 247 13.76 -17.34 -22.77
N VAL A 248 14.21 -16.17 -22.33
CA VAL A 248 14.21 -14.96 -23.15
C VAL A 248 15.63 -14.64 -23.59
N PRO A 249 15.86 -14.21 -24.84
CA PRO A 249 17.18 -13.75 -25.27
C PRO A 249 17.71 -12.65 -24.33
N GLU A 250 19.03 -12.58 -24.12
CA GLU A 250 19.74 -11.57 -23.29
C GLU A 250 19.63 -10.12 -23.86
N GLY A 251 18.63 -9.85 -24.69
CA GLY A 251 18.47 -8.65 -25.51
C GLY A 251 19.04 -8.81 -26.92
N GLY A 252 18.75 -7.84 -27.78
CA GLY A 252 19.19 -7.78 -29.18
C GLY A 252 18.07 -7.95 -30.19
N THR A 253 18.47 -8.09 -31.46
CA THR A 253 17.53 -8.25 -32.57
C THR A 253 16.99 -9.67 -32.64
N ILE A 254 15.67 -9.81 -32.67
CA ILE A 254 14.96 -11.06 -32.88
C ILE A 254 14.17 -11.04 -34.19
N ASP A 255 14.02 -12.20 -34.79
CA ASP A 255 13.08 -12.40 -35.89
C ASP A 255 11.69 -12.68 -35.31
N LEU A 256 10.73 -11.78 -35.58
CA LEU A 256 9.34 -11.92 -35.17
C LEU A 256 8.46 -12.12 -36.41
N THR A 257 7.62 -13.15 -36.38
CA THR A 257 6.57 -13.35 -37.39
C THR A 257 5.35 -12.49 -37.03
N TYR A 258 4.91 -11.64 -37.95
CA TYR A 258 3.80 -10.72 -37.74
C TYR A 258 2.95 -10.56 -39.01
N PHE A 259 1.72 -10.08 -38.84
CA PHE A 259 0.85 -9.75 -39.96
C PHE A 259 1.18 -8.34 -40.48
N ASN A 260 1.70 -8.25 -41.69
CA ASN A 260 1.98 -6.99 -42.35
C ASN A 260 0.69 -6.40 -42.94
N LYS A 261 0.23 -5.31 -42.33
CA LYS A 261 -1.01 -4.60 -42.67
C LYS A 261 -0.90 -3.64 -43.86
N THR A 262 0.20 -3.68 -44.62
CA THR A 262 0.31 -2.91 -45.86
C THR A 262 -0.71 -3.41 -46.87
N TRP A 263 -1.62 -2.53 -47.29
CA TRP A 263 -2.65 -2.83 -48.28
C TRP A 263 -2.02 -3.03 -49.66
N ILE A 264 -2.25 -4.19 -50.27
CA ILE A 264 -1.74 -4.56 -51.60
C ILE A 264 -2.86 -4.74 -52.62
N ALA A 265 -4.13 -4.66 -52.22
CA ALA A 265 -5.21 -4.83 -53.17
C ALA A 265 -5.20 -3.70 -54.23
N PRO A 266 -5.64 -3.99 -55.47
CA PRO A 266 -5.73 -2.98 -56.52
C PRO A 266 -6.53 -1.76 -56.06
N SER A 267 -6.23 -0.59 -56.62
CA SER A 267 -6.95 0.67 -56.31
C SER A 267 -8.45 0.62 -56.58
N THR A 268 -8.92 -0.39 -57.32
CA THR A 268 -10.34 -0.67 -57.57
C THR A 268 -11.06 -1.32 -56.40
N VAL A 269 -10.35 -1.85 -55.40
CA VAL A 269 -10.93 -2.45 -54.19
C VAL A 269 -10.95 -1.39 -53.10
N SER A 270 -12.14 -0.86 -52.78
CA SER A 270 -12.29 0.08 -51.66
C SER A 270 -12.36 -0.68 -50.34
N PRO A 271 -11.64 -0.25 -49.28
CA PRO A 271 -11.70 -0.89 -47.96
C PRO A 271 -13.12 -1.02 -47.40
N SER A 272 -14.01 -0.07 -47.68
CA SER A 272 -15.39 -0.07 -47.19
C SER A 272 -16.38 -0.93 -47.99
N THR A 273 -15.95 -1.56 -49.09
CA THR A 273 -16.83 -2.41 -49.89
C THR A 273 -17.17 -3.70 -49.13
N PRO A 274 -18.38 -4.27 -49.26
CA PRO A 274 -18.71 -5.55 -48.64
C PRO A 274 -17.78 -6.69 -49.10
N TRP A 275 -17.40 -7.55 -48.16
CA TRP A 275 -16.67 -8.79 -48.33
C TRP A 275 -17.36 -9.91 -47.53
N VAL A 276 -17.64 -11.03 -48.18
CA VAL A 276 -18.16 -12.22 -47.49
C VAL A 276 -16.98 -13.06 -47.04
N ASN A 277 -16.82 -13.22 -45.73
CA ASN A 277 -15.73 -14.00 -45.15
C ASN A 277 -15.95 -15.52 -45.35
N PRO A 278 -14.93 -16.36 -45.13
CA PRO A 278 -15.03 -17.81 -45.35
C PRO A 278 -16.08 -18.54 -44.50
N ILE A 279 -16.56 -17.92 -43.42
CA ILE A 279 -17.63 -18.45 -42.56
C ILE A 279 -19.01 -17.87 -42.91
N GLY A 280 -19.13 -17.20 -44.06
CA GLY A 280 -20.41 -16.73 -44.61
C GLY A 280 -20.95 -15.43 -44.03
N GLN A 281 -20.15 -14.71 -43.22
CA GLN A 281 -20.54 -13.40 -42.67
C GLN A 281 -20.09 -12.27 -43.59
N THR A 282 -20.92 -11.25 -43.74
CA THR A 282 -20.60 -10.06 -44.54
C THR A 282 -19.90 -9.01 -43.68
N TRP A 283 -18.62 -8.77 -43.96
CA TRP A 283 -17.77 -7.73 -43.38
C TRP A 283 -17.35 -6.72 -44.47
N GLU A 284 -16.42 -5.82 -44.17
CA GLU A 284 -15.81 -4.92 -45.15
C GLU A 284 -14.53 -5.53 -45.75
N GLN A 285 -14.12 -5.09 -46.94
CA GLN A 285 -12.86 -5.49 -47.59
C GLN A 285 -11.63 -5.11 -46.73
N ALA A 286 -11.75 -4.13 -45.85
CA ALA A 286 -10.76 -3.80 -44.81
C ALA A 286 -10.49 -4.98 -43.85
N ALA A 287 -11.44 -5.91 -43.71
CA ALA A 287 -11.28 -7.09 -42.88
C ALA A 287 -10.80 -8.33 -43.67
N ASN A 288 -10.65 -8.23 -44.99
CA ASN A 288 -10.20 -9.32 -45.84
C ASN A 288 -8.66 -9.46 -45.78
N PRO A 289 -8.11 -10.52 -45.18
CA PRO A 289 -6.66 -10.67 -45.03
C PRO A 289 -5.92 -10.81 -46.37
N ALA A 290 -6.60 -11.21 -47.45
CA ALA A 290 -6.00 -11.33 -48.79
C ALA A 290 -5.67 -9.97 -49.43
N ASN A 291 -6.20 -8.87 -48.90
CA ASN A 291 -5.91 -7.52 -49.38
C ASN A 291 -4.62 -6.93 -48.81
N TYR A 292 -3.89 -7.69 -47.99
CA TYR A 292 -2.68 -7.26 -47.29
C TYR A 292 -1.49 -8.14 -47.65
N VAL A 293 -0.26 -7.65 -47.41
CA VAL A 293 0.97 -8.46 -47.56
C VAL A 293 0.86 -9.78 -46.79
N GLY A 294 0.22 -9.75 -45.62
CA GLY A 294 -0.07 -10.95 -44.84
C GLY A 294 1.05 -11.30 -43.86
N TRP A 295 1.12 -12.57 -43.45
CA TRP A 295 2.14 -13.06 -42.53
C TRP A 295 3.54 -12.98 -43.14
N THR A 296 4.46 -12.31 -42.44
CA THR A 296 5.88 -12.17 -42.80
C THR A 296 6.74 -12.21 -41.55
N THR A 297 8.05 -12.36 -41.72
CA THR A 297 9.03 -12.23 -40.64
C THR A 297 9.76 -10.91 -40.76
N GLY A 298 9.98 -10.23 -39.64
CA GLY A 298 10.76 -8.99 -39.57
C GLY A 298 11.63 -8.96 -38.32
N GLN A 299 12.62 -8.07 -38.34
CA GLN A 299 13.58 -7.92 -37.26
C GLN A 299 13.15 -6.82 -36.30
N PHE A 300 13.08 -7.16 -35.01
CA PHE A 300 12.72 -6.24 -33.93
C PHE A 300 13.68 -6.39 -32.75
N THR A 301 13.83 -5.33 -31.97
CA THR A 301 14.75 -5.28 -30.85
C THR A 301 14.03 -5.69 -29.57
N ILE A 302 14.62 -6.58 -28.79
CA ILE A 302 14.28 -6.81 -27.39
C ILE A 302 15.37 -6.22 -26.52
N ILE A 303 14.96 -5.56 -25.44
CA ILE A 303 15.82 -4.95 -24.45
C ILE A 303 15.65 -5.73 -23.16
N ASP A 304 16.78 -6.16 -22.59
CA ASP A 304 16.86 -6.85 -21.31
C ASP A 304 17.21 -5.84 -20.21
N ALA A 305 16.35 -5.70 -19.20
CA ALA A 305 16.57 -4.79 -18.08
C ALA A 305 17.78 -5.15 -17.19
N LEU A 306 18.35 -6.36 -17.32
CA LEU A 306 19.55 -6.83 -16.63
C LEU A 306 20.71 -7.08 -17.59
N SER A 307 20.72 -6.44 -18.76
CA SER A 307 21.87 -6.42 -19.67
C SER A 307 23.15 -5.87 -19.02
N GLY A 308 23.04 -5.23 -17.85
CA GLY A 308 24.09 -4.47 -17.19
C GLY A 308 24.11 -2.99 -17.58
N SER A 309 23.30 -2.59 -18.58
CA SER A 309 23.12 -1.20 -18.97
C SER A 309 22.13 -0.49 -18.05
N ARG A 310 22.56 0.65 -17.49
CA ARG A 310 21.66 1.53 -16.74
C ARG A 310 20.54 2.10 -17.62
N GLU A 311 20.85 2.40 -18.88
CA GLU A 311 19.88 2.93 -19.83
C GLU A 311 18.76 1.91 -20.08
N ASP A 312 19.10 0.63 -20.31
CA ASP A 312 18.12 -0.43 -20.52
C ASP A 312 17.23 -0.65 -19.30
N PHE A 313 17.82 -0.61 -18.11
CA PHE A 313 17.10 -0.73 -16.83
C PHE A 313 16.12 0.44 -16.63
N ASP A 314 16.58 1.68 -16.83
CA ASP A 314 15.78 2.90 -16.70
C ASP A 314 14.66 2.92 -17.77
N LEU A 315 14.97 2.47 -18.98
CA LEU A 315 14.04 2.35 -20.10
C LEU A 315 12.94 1.32 -19.86
N ALA A 316 13.26 0.22 -19.18
CA ALA A 316 12.33 -0.86 -18.80
C ALA A 316 11.56 -0.58 -17.50
N THR A 317 11.87 0.52 -16.79
CA THR A 317 11.21 0.91 -15.55
C THR A 317 9.77 1.39 -15.83
N ARG A 318 8.82 0.72 -15.19
CA ARG A 318 7.37 0.96 -15.34
C ARG A 318 6.80 1.88 -14.28
N SER A 319 7.34 1.80 -13.07
CA SER A 319 6.98 2.70 -12.00
C SER A 319 8.20 2.96 -11.12
N ALA A 320 8.38 4.18 -10.64
CA ALA A 320 9.44 4.53 -9.70
C ALA A 320 8.96 5.51 -8.64
N THR A 321 9.23 5.20 -7.38
CA THR A 321 8.94 6.07 -6.24
C THR A 321 10.18 6.23 -5.38
N LEU A 322 10.57 7.48 -5.19
CA LEU A 322 11.65 7.88 -4.29
C LEU A 322 11.03 8.45 -3.03
N GLN A 323 11.44 7.93 -1.88
CA GLN A 323 10.95 8.37 -0.58
C GLN A 323 12.12 8.58 0.39
N GLU A 324 12.02 9.58 1.25
CA GLU A 324 12.93 9.76 2.38
C GLU A 324 12.12 10.12 3.63
N SER A 325 12.37 9.44 4.74
CA SER A 325 11.79 9.74 6.04
C SER A 325 12.90 10.16 7.00
N LYS A 326 12.74 11.36 7.56
CA LYS A 326 13.64 11.94 8.56
C LYS A 326 12.92 12.04 9.89
N THR A 327 13.32 11.22 10.85
CA THR A 327 12.79 11.23 12.22
C THR A 327 13.81 11.86 13.16
N LYS A 328 13.36 12.79 14.00
CA LYS A 328 14.16 13.39 15.07
C LYS A 328 13.43 13.22 16.39
N SER A 329 14.10 12.67 17.39
CA SER A 329 13.52 12.50 18.72
C SER A 329 14.39 13.12 19.80
N ASN A 330 13.78 13.93 20.65
CA ASN A 330 14.38 14.47 21.86
C ASN A 330 13.67 13.84 23.05
N VAL A 331 14.42 13.29 23.99
CA VAL A 331 13.89 12.67 25.20
C VAL A 331 14.61 13.28 26.39
N LEU A 332 13.86 13.58 27.44
CA LEU A 332 14.37 13.93 28.75
C LEU A 332 13.61 13.10 29.79
N SER A 333 14.32 12.51 30.73
CA SER A 333 13.72 11.89 31.90
C SER A 333 14.41 12.35 33.17
N TRP A 334 13.64 12.55 34.21
CA TRP A 334 14.11 12.84 35.56
C TRP A 334 13.47 11.88 36.54
N GLN A 335 14.24 11.42 37.52
CA GLN A 335 13.75 10.66 38.65
C GLN A 335 14.36 11.21 39.93
N GLY A 336 13.53 11.65 40.87
CA GLY A 336 13.93 12.14 42.17
C GLY A 336 13.51 11.20 43.28
N TYR A 337 14.40 10.98 44.23
CA TYR A 337 14.20 10.23 45.47
C TYR A 337 14.39 11.22 46.61
N VAL A 338 13.30 11.59 47.29
CA VAL A 338 13.31 12.60 48.35
C VAL A 338 12.75 12.01 49.64
N LEU A 339 13.02 12.67 50.77
CA LEU A 339 12.60 12.23 52.11
C LEU A 339 13.09 10.79 52.43
N ASN A 340 14.39 10.54 52.31
CA ASN A 340 14.99 9.21 52.50
C ASN A 340 14.30 8.15 51.61
N GLU A 341 14.16 8.50 50.33
CA GLU A 341 13.47 7.70 49.32
C GLU A 341 11.99 7.38 49.65
N ALA A 342 11.36 8.10 50.58
CA ALA A 342 9.95 7.92 50.90
C ALA A 342 9.03 8.46 49.82
N ILE A 343 9.49 9.44 49.03
CA ILE A 343 8.79 9.91 47.85
C ILE A 343 9.69 9.73 46.64
N VAL A 344 9.19 9.02 45.64
CA VAL A 344 9.84 8.85 44.34
C VAL A 344 8.99 9.53 43.29
N ALA A 345 9.54 10.56 42.65
CA ALA A 345 8.90 11.26 41.55
C ALA A 345 9.65 10.95 40.26
N THR A 346 8.92 10.67 39.19
CA THR A 346 9.48 10.47 37.85
C THR A 346 8.77 11.40 36.88
N PHE A 347 9.52 12.04 35.99
CA PHE A 347 9.01 12.83 34.89
C PHE A 347 9.73 12.44 33.61
N GLY A 348 9.00 12.26 32.53
CA GLY A 348 9.50 11.99 31.20
C GLY A 348 8.85 12.94 30.21
N TRP A 349 9.65 13.52 29.34
CA TRP A 349 9.21 14.32 28.22
C TRP A 349 9.87 13.81 26.95
N ARG A 350 9.09 13.69 25.89
CA ARG A 350 9.57 13.31 24.58
C ARG A 350 8.93 14.15 23.49
N GLU A 351 9.72 14.57 22.53
CA GLU A 351 9.27 15.25 21.31
C GLU A 351 9.81 14.50 20.10
N ASP A 352 8.92 14.13 19.20
CA ASP A 352 9.23 13.47 17.94
C ASP A 352 8.79 14.36 16.77
N ARG A 353 9.67 14.48 15.78
CA ARG A 353 9.37 15.14 14.51
C ARG A 353 9.72 14.20 13.37
N ASN A 354 8.73 13.78 12.62
CA ASN A 354 8.90 13.01 11.39
C ASN A 354 8.63 13.90 10.17
N GLN A 355 9.49 13.82 9.17
CA GLN A 355 9.35 14.53 7.90
C GLN A 355 9.45 13.52 6.78
N THR A 356 8.42 13.46 5.94
CA THR A 356 8.40 12.59 4.77
C THR A 356 8.61 13.42 3.52
N TYR A 357 9.52 12.98 2.66
CA TYR A 357 9.77 13.47 1.33
C TYR A 357 9.40 12.35 0.38
N ARG A 358 8.67 12.66 -0.69
CA ARG A 358 8.29 11.67 -1.69
C ARG A 358 8.21 12.33 -3.05
N THR A 359 8.71 11.61 -4.05
CA THR A 359 8.56 11.95 -5.47
C THR A 359 8.25 10.66 -6.22
N ASP A 360 7.11 10.65 -6.92
CA ASP A 360 6.81 9.64 -7.92
C ASP A 360 7.37 10.13 -9.27
N ALA A 361 8.00 9.23 -10.04
CA ALA A 361 8.57 9.60 -11.32
C ALA A 361 7.48 10.05 -12.31
N PRO A 362 7.71 11.11 -13.11
CA PRO A 362 6.74 11.52 -14.11
C PRO A 362 6.72 10.53 -15.28
N ALA A 363 5.55 10.32 -15.88
CA ALA A 363 5.39 9.42 -17.01
C ALA A 363 6.15 9.91 -18.25
N ARG A 364 6.76 8.97 -18.98
CA ARG A 364 7.34 9.13 -20.32
C ARG A 364 6.28 8.88 -21.40
N PRO A 365 6.45 9.44 -22.61
CA PRO A 365 5.52 9.23 -23.71
C PRO A 365 5.30 7.76 -24.12
N ASP A 366 6.30 6.91 -23.89
CA ASP A 366 6.27 5.46 -24.17
C ASP A 366 5.52 4.64 -23.10
N GLY A 367 5.00 5.30 -22.06
CA GLY A 367 4.22 4.71 -20.98
C GLY A 367 5.03 4.18 -19.79
N GLY A 368 6.36 4.37 -19.78
CA GLY A 368 7.20 4.08 -18.61
C GLY A 368 7.40 5.31 -17.72
N ASP A 369 8.12 5.16 -16.61
CA ASP A 369 8.44 6.28 -15.73
C ASP A 369 9.79 6.93 -16.08
N ASN A 370 9.89 8.25 -15.96
CA ASN A 370 11.12 9.00 -16.20
C ASN A 370 11.93 9.09 -14.91
N VAL A 371 12.97 8.29 -14.81
CA VAL A 371 13.87 8.22 -13.64
C VAL A 371 15.12 9.09 -13.78
N ASP A 372 15.14 10.03 -14.74
CA ASP A 372 16.21 11.02 -14.87
C ASP A 372 16.29 11.86 -13.58
N PRO A 373 17.47 11.98 -12.92
CA PRO A 373 17.62 12.72 -11.67
C PRO A 373 17.22 14.20 -11.74
N SER A 374 17.13 14.81 -12.94
CA SER A 374 16.66 16.17 -13.12
C SER A 374 15.16 16.35 -12.83
N VAL A 375 14.37 15.27 -12.99
CA VAL A 375 12.91 15.27 -12.73
C VAL A 375 12.50 14.30 -11.62
N TYR A 376 13.25 13.23 -11.41
CA TYR A 376 13.06 12.23 -10.37
C TYR A 376 14.02 12.48 -9.21
N ASN A 377 13.72 13.51 -8.42
CA ASN A 377 14.45 13.87 -7.21
C ASN A 377 13.50 14.34 -6.11
N LEU A 378 13.97 14.32 -4.86
CA LEU A 378 13.18 14.79 -3.73
C LEU A 378 13.18 16.31 -3.68
N SER A 379 12.00 16.90 -3.48
CA SER A 379 11.86 18.32 -3.17
C SER A 379 12.61 18.69 -1.88
N LEU A 380 13.03 19.95 -1.77
CA LEU A 380 13.57 20.51 -0.53
C LEU A 380 12.50 20.61 0.56
N ASP A 381 11.23 20.76 0.16
CA ASP A 381 10.11 20.85 1.07
C ASP A 381 9.50 19.45 1.29
N PRO A 382 9.28 19.04 2.55
CA PRO A 382 8.65 17.76 2.84
C PRO A 382 7.19 17.78 2.40
N VAL A 383 6.73 16.67 1.82
CA VAL A 383 5.29 16.48 1.52
C VAL A 383 4.48 16.36 2.80
N GLU A 384 5.13 15.98 3.90
CA GLU A 384 4.50 15.77 5.19
C GLU A 384 5.44 16.12 6.33
N THR A 385 4.92 16.77 7.37
CA THR A 385 5.63 16.93 8.64
C THR A 385 4.68 16.69 9.80
N ILE A 386 5.02 15.70 10.62
CA ILE A 386 4.32 15.37 11.86
C ILE A 386 5.22 15.75 13.02
N LYS A 387 4.64 16.42 14.02
CA LYS A 387 5.29 16.74 15.28
C LYS A 387 4.39 16.32 16.43
N VAL A 388 4.91 15.50 17.33
CA VAL A 388 4.17 14.98 18.50
C VAL A 388 5.02 15.20 19.74
N GLN A 389 4.36 15.47 20.86
CA GLN A 389 4.97 15.51 22.17
C GLN A 389 4.23 14.54 23.09
N SER A 390 4.95 13.87 23.97
CA SER A 390 4.39 13.01 25.02
C SER A 390 5.01 13.34 26.36
N ARG A 391 4.20 13.27 27.41
CA ARG A 391 4.62 13.49 28.79
C ARG A 391 4.16 12.35 29.68
N ASN A 392 5.10 11.83 30.46
CA ASN A 392 4.86 10.80 31.44
C ASN A 392 5.27 11.31 32.81
N TRP A 393 4.48 11.06 33.84
CA TRP A 393 4.87 11.34 35.20
C TRP A 393 4.32 10.31 36.16
N SER A 394 5.07 10.07 37.23
CA SER A 394 4.75 9.11 38.27
C SER A 394 5.15 9.68 39.62
N LEU A 395 4.31 9.45 40.62
CA LEU A 395 4.58 9.78 42.02
C LEU A 395 4.29 8.55 42.86
N VAL A 396 5.28 8.11 43.62
CA VAL A 396 5.17 6.98 44.55
C VAL A 396 5.52 7.47 45.95
N GLY A 397 4.65 7.21 46.91
CA GLY A 397 4.89 7.48 48.33
C GLY A 397 5.00 6.18 49.11
N HIS A 398 6.18 5.85 49.61
CA HIS A 398 6.44 4.75 50.53
C HIS A 398 6.19 5.21 51.97
N LEU A 399 5.02 4.87 52.51
CA LEU A 399 4.57 5.35 53.82
C LEU A 399 5.49 4.88 54.96
N ASN A 400 6.11 3.71 54.81
CA ASN A 400 7.06 3.12 55.76
C ASN A 400 8.38 3.87 55.88
N ARG A 401 8.74 4.68 54.88
CA ARG A 401 9.99 5.45 54.88
C ARG A 401 9.79 6.88 55.36
N LEU A 402 8.54 7.32 55.54
CA LEU A 402 8.27 8.64 56.09
C LEU A 402 8.72 8.70 57.57
N PRO A 403 9.46 9.76 57.98
CA PRO A 403 10.11 9.83 59.30
C PRO A 403 9.16 9.65 60.48
N PHE A 404 7.91 10.05 60.29
CA PHE A 404 6.87 10.03 61.31
C PHE A 404 5.99 8.78 61.24
N LEU A 405 6.05 7.93 60.20
CA LEU A 405 5.22 6.72 59.99
C LEU A 405 6.00 5.39 60.13
N SER A 406 7.32 5.44 59.96
CA SER A 406 8.19 4.27 59.83
C SER A 406 8.21 3.31 61.03
N ARG A 407 8.05 3.83 62.25
CA ARG A 407 8.21 3.03 63.49
C ARG A 407 6.99 2.20 63.90
N TRP A 408 5.80 2.47 63.36
CA TRP A 408 4.53 1.93 63.89
C TRP A 408 3.76 1.08 62.89
N MET A 409 4.14 1.08 61.61
CA MET A 409 3.46 0.24 60.64
C MET A 409 3.97 -1.22 60.67
N PRO A 410 3.06 -2.21 60.83
CA PRO A 410 3.41 -3.62 60.83
C PRO A 410 3.59 -4.21 59.42
N PHE A 411 3.25 -3.47 58.37
CA PHE A 411 3.32 -3.85 56.96
C PHE A 411 3.95 -2.73 56.14
N GLU A 412 4.51 -3.06 54.98
CA GLU A 412 4.93 -2.11 53.94
C GLU A 412 3.72 -1.57 53.21
N ALA A 413 3.59 -0.24 53.08
CA ALA A 413 2.51 0.40 52.33
C ALA A 413 3.06 1.47 51.39
N SER A 414 2.62 1.44 50.14
CA SER A 414 2.97 2.41 49.11
C SER A 414 1.73 2.90 48.39
N LEU A 415 1.66 4.20 48.15
CA LEU A 415 0.66 4.82 47.27
C LEU A 415 1.33 5.22 45.97
N PHE A 416 0.65 5.07 44.85
CA PHE A 416 1.17 5.52 43.56
C PHE A 416 0.10 6.19 42.70
N TYR A 417 0.55 7.18 41.94
CA TYR A 417 -0.20 7.82 40.87
C TYR A 417 0.70 7.89 39.64
N ASN A 418 0.21 7.42 38.50
CA ASN A 418 0.90 7.47 37.22
C ASN A 418 -0.01 8.13 36.18
N LYS A 419 0.58 8.96 35.33
CA LYS A 419 -0.08 9.45 34.12
C LYS A 419 0.90 9.43 32.96
N GLY A 420 0.52 8.76 31.89
CA GLY A 420 1.35 8.58 30.71
C GLY A 420 0.63 8.92 29.43
N GLU A 421 1.41 9.29 28.44
CA GLU A 421 1.01 9.50 27.05
C GLU A 421 1.92 8.64 26.16
N ASN A 422 1.31 7.95 25.20
CA ASN A 422 2.02 7.24 24.14
C ASN A 422 1.44 7.63 22.79
N PHE A 423 2.18 7.34 21.73
CA PHE A 423 1.67 7.48 20.38
C PHE A 423 2.31 6.42 19.48
N ASN A 424 1.63 6.09 18.39
CA ASN A 424 2.17 5.22 17.36
C ASN A 424 2.71 6.09 16.23
N PRO A 425 4.02 6.09 15.92
CA PRO A 425 4.58 6.83 14.80
C PRO A 425 4.13 6.20 13.46
N THR A 426 2.92 6.53 13.02
CA THR A 426 2.43 6.21 11.67
C THR A 426 2.71 7.39 10.73
N GLY A 427 2.89 7.12 9.43
CA GLY A 427 2.93 8.18 8.41
C GLY A 427 1.62 8.98 8.35
N ALA A 428 1.56 10.01 7.48
CA ALA A 428 0.36 10.84 7.34
C ALA A 428 -0.85 9.98 7.07
N ARG A 429 -1.85 10.18 7.90
CA ARG A 429 -3.18 9.68 7.63
C ARG A 429 -3.99 10.89 7.21
N LEU A 430 -4.62 10.79 6.06
CA LEU A 430 -5.59 11.77 5.62
C LEU A 430 -6.97 11.28 6.03
N ASN A 431 -7.81 12.20 6.49
CA ASN A 431 -9.24 11.90 6.58
C ASN A 431 -9.85 11.87 5.15
N PRO A 432 -11.11 11.46 4.99
CA PRO A 432 -11.78 11.49 3.69
C PRO A 432 -11.81 12.87 3.00
N PHE A 433 -11.54 13.95 3.74
CA PHE A 433 -11.47 15.33 3.25
C PHE A 433 -10.05 15.77 2.84
N GLY A 434 -9.08 14.86 2.83
CA GLY A 434 -7.69 15.17 2.50
C GLY A 434 -6.94 15.95 3.58
N GLU A 435 -7.50 16.07 4.79
CA GLU A 435 -6.86 16.75 5.90
C GLU A 435 -5.99 15.78 6.72
N LEU A 436 -4.83 16.25 7.16
CA LEU A 436 -3.91 15.48 7.99
C LEU A 436 -4.51 15.19 9.37
N ILE A 437 -4.61 13.90 9.69
CA ILE A 437 -4.91 13.38 11.02
C ILE A 437 -3.59 13.13 11.74
N LEU A 438 -3.47 13.62 12.97
CA LEU A 438 -2.34 13.32 13.84
C LEU A 438 -2.21 11.80 14.09
N PRO A 439 -1.02 11.28 14.40
CA PRO A 439 -0.86 9.86 14.72
C PRO A 439 -1.75 9.41 15.89
N PRO A 440 -2.07 8.10 15.99
CA PRO A 440 -2.83 7.57 17.10
C PRO A 440 -2.11 7.86 18.42
N GLN A 441 -2.86 8.34 19.41
CA GLN A 441 -2.33 8.72 20.72
C GLN A 441 -3.14 8.01 21.81
N GLY A 442 -2.44 7.50 22.81
CA GLY A 442 -3.03 6.95 24.02
C GLY A 442 -2.64 7.79 25.23
N SER A 443 -3.56 7.96 26.17
CA SER A 443 -3.24 8.48 27.49
C SER A 443 -3.85 7.57 28.55
N THR A 444 -3.06 7.25 29.56
CA THR A 444 -3.45 6.38 30.66
C THR A 444 -3.21 7.10 31.98
N GLU A 445 -4.19 7.06 32.87
CA GLU A 445 -4.07 7.49 34.25
C GLU A 445 -4.28 6.28 35.16
N GLU A 446 -3.41 6.10 36.16
CA GLU A 446 -3.46 5.00 37.11
C GLU A 446 -3.29 5.53 38.52
N VAL A 447 -4.13 5.05 39.45
CA VAL A 447 -3.98 5.32 40.87
C VAL A 447 -4.13 4.01 41.64
N GLY A 448 -3.34 3.86 42.70
CA GLY A 448 -3.43 2.64 43.47
C GLY A 448 -2.55 2.62 44.70
N PHE A 449 -2.57 1.45 45.34
CA PHE A 449 -1.76 1.19 46.51
C PHE A 449 -1.23 -0.24 46.49
N LEU A 450 -0.13 -0.42 47.20
CA LEU A 450 0.50 -1.71 47.47
C LEU A 450 0.63 -1.83 48.99
N ILE A 451 0.18 -2.96 49.55
CA ILE A 451 0.47 -3.32 50.93
C ILE A 451 1.17 -4.69 50.91
N ALA A 452 2.27 -4.83 51.64
CA ALA A 452 3.03 -6.08 51.72
C ALA A 452 3.51 -6.35 53.14
N THR A 453 3.77 -7.62 53.48
CA THR A 453 4.47 -7.96 54.72
C THR A 453 5.93 -7.50 54.65
N LYS A 454 6.58 -7.24 55.80
CA LYS A 454 7.98 -6.74 55.84
C LYS A 454 9.00 -7.69 55.22
N ASP A 455 8.66 -8.97 55.14
CA ASP A 455 9.44 -10.01 54.47
C ASP A 455 9.03 -10.25 53.01
N ASN A 456 8.09 -9.45 52.49
CA ASN A 456 7.48 -9.55 51.16
C ASN A 456 6.88 -10.93 50.83
N ARG A 457 6.57 -11.78 51.83
CA ARG A 457 5.92 -13.08 51.61
C ARG A 457 4.50 -12.96 51.12
N TYR A 458 3.78 -11.91 51.54
CA TYR A 458 2.43 -11.62 51.10
C TYR A 458 2.31 -10.17 50.66
N SER A 459 1.62 -9.93 49.54
CA SER A 459 1.38 -8.59 49.01
C SER A 459 -0.01 -8.50 48.38
N LEU A 460 -0.68 -7.36 48.59
CA LEU A 460 -1.91 -6.96 47.92
C LEU A 460 -1.64 -5.67 47.15
N ARG A 461 -1.95 -5.67 45.86
CA ARG A 461 -1.91 -4.47 45.01
C ARG A 461 -3.30 -4.19 44.48
N PHE A 462 -3.75 -2.95 44.64
CA PHE A 462 -4.94 -2.43 43.99
C PHE A 462 -4.53 -1.37 42.97
N THR A 463 -5.15 -1.37 41.80
CA THR A 463 -4.88 -0.39 40.73
C THR A 463 -6.18 -0.10 40.01
N ASP A 464 -6.59 1.15 40.02
CA ASP A 464 -7.67 1.68 39.19
C ASP A 464 -7.04 2.47 38.04
N TYR A 465 -7.52 2.26 36.82
CA TYR A 465 -6.93 2.87 35.63
C TYR A 465 -7.97 3.26 34.59
N GLU A 466 -7.72 4.38 33.91
CA GLU A 466 -8.49 4.83 32.75
C GLU A 466 -7.54 5.03 31.56
N THR A 467 -7.87 4.46 30.41
CA THR A 467 -7.11 4.67 29.16
C THR A 467 -8.01 5.29 28.09
N ARG A 468 -7.55 6.39 27.49
CA ARG A 468 -8.21 7.09 26.38
C ARG A 468 -7.35 6.98 25.14
N VAL A 469 -7.97 6.67 24.01
CA VAL A 469 -7.26 6.61 22.72
C VAL A 469 -7.91 7.57 21.72
N LEU A 470 -7.08 8.36 21.05
CA LEU A 470 -7.48 9.37 20.08
C LEU A 470 -6.83 9.10 18.73
N ASN A 471 -7.47 9.57 17.66
CA ASN A 471 -6.99 9.46 16.29
C ASN A 471 -6.72 8.01 15.83
N VAL A 472 -7.41 7.01 16.39
CA VAL A 472 -7.31 5.63 15.89
C VAL A 472 -8.18 5.48 14.65
N THR A 473 -7.70 4.75 13.65
CA THR A 473 -8.54 4.38 12.50
C THR A 473 -9.64 3.45 12.97
N SER A 474 -10.90 3.78 12.69
CA SER A 474 -12.01 2.87 12.97
C SER A 474 -11.92 1.66 12.03
N ALA A 475 -11.74 0.46 12.61
CA ALA A 475 -11.62 -0.80 11.88
C ALA A 475 -12.79 -1.14 10.91
N PRO A 476 -14.05 -0.70 11.12
CA PRO A 476 -15.17 -1.08 10.24
C PRO A 476 -15.22 -0.42 8.86
N ILE A 477 -14.40 0.60 8.57
CA ILE A 477 -14.42 1.31 7.27
C ILE A 477 -13.01 1.19 6.66
N PRO A 478 -12.63 0.02 6.13
CA PRO A 478 -11.22 -0.33 6.02
C PRO A 478 -10.54 0.31 4.81
N SER A 479 -11.27 0.92 3.88
CA SER A 479 -10.65 1.50 2.70
C SER A 479 -11.48 2.58 2.03
N ASN A 480 -10.76 3.55 1.46
CA ASN A 480 -11.30 4.50 0.49
C ASN A 480 -11.95 3.77 -0.71
N PHE A 481 -11.54 2.51 -1.00
CA PHE A 481 -12.17 1.66 -2.00
C PHE A 481 -13.57 1.18 -1.58
N THR A 482 -13.79 0.75 -0.34
CA THR A 482 -15.13 0.35 0.13
C THR A 482 -16.07 1.55 0.17
N PHE A 483 -15.56 2.70 0.61
CA PHE A 483 -16.28 3.97 0.52
C PHE A 483 -16.55 4.32 -0.96
N ALA A 484 -15.55 4.28 -1.84
CA ALA A 484 -15.73 4.53 -3.28
C ALA A 484 -16.64 3.52 -3.99
N GLN A 485 -16.69 2.25 -3.57
CA GLN A 485 -17.62 1.25 -4.12
C GLN A 485 -19.05 1.50 -3.64
N PHE A 486 -19.22 1.85 -2.35
CA PHE A 486 -20.51 2.21 -1.79
C PHE A 486 -21.10 3.43 -2.48
N PHE A 487 -20.29 4.48 -2.65
CA PHE A 487 -20.71 5.71 -3.32
C PHE A 487 -20.75 5.59 -4.84
N GLY A 488 -19.77 4.92 -5.43
CA GLY A 488 -19.64 4.78 -6.88
C GLY A 488 -20.76 3.95 -7.49
N ARG A 489 -21.21 2.86 -6.84
CA ARG A 489 -22.32 2.05 -7.36
C ARG A 489 -23.67 2.74 -7.22
N GLY A 490 -23.91 3.45 -6.12
CA GLY A 490 -25.10 4.29 -5.95
C GLY A 490 -25.15 5.40 -7.00
N ALA A 491 -24.05 6.13 -7.16
CA ALA A 491 -23.93 7.21 -8.12
C ALA A 491 -24.00 6.76 -9.58
N GLU A 492 -23.38 5.62 -9.93
CA GLU A 492 -23.49 5.00 -11.27
C GLU A 492 -24.95 4.63 -11.57
N SER A 493 -25.67 4.07 -10.60
CA SER A 493 -27.08 3.67 -10.79
C SER A 493 -27.99 4.89 -10.96
N ALA A 494 -27.78 5.95 -10.17
CA ALA A 494 -28.52 7.20 -10.29
C ALA A 494 -28.20 7.95 -11.59
N PHE A 495 -26.94 7.98 -12.02
CA PHE A 495 -26.54 8.57 -13.30
C PHE A 495 -27.17 7.84 -14.49
N ARG A 496 -27.09 6.50 -14.50
CA ARG A 496 -27.71 5.67 -15.54
C ARG A 496 -29.23 5.87 -15.63
N ALA A 497 -29.90 6.04 -14.49
CA ALA A 497 -31.32 6.38 -14.44
C ALA A 497 -31.60 7.79 -15.01
N ARG A 498 -30.77 8.80 -14.70
CA ARG A 498 -30.90 10.17 -15.23
C ARG A 498 -30.70 10.26 -16.74
N GLU A 499 -29.78 9.47 -17.30
CA GLU A 499 -29.50 9.43 -18.75
C GLU A 499 -30.53 8.62 -19.56
N GLY A 500 -31.60 8.13 -18.91
CA GLY A 500 -32.70 7.45 -19.60
C GLY A 500 -32.34 6.08 -20.16
N ILE A 501 -31.34 5.39 -19.59
CA ILE A 501 -31.05 4.00 -19.91
C ILE A 501 -32.29 3.17 -19.58
N THR A 502 -32.85 2.50 -20.60
CA THR A 502 -34.19 1.91 -20.51
C THR A 502 -34.22 0.64 -19.65
N ARG A 503 -35.43 0.26 -19.24
CA ARG A 503 -35.82 -0.96 -18.52
C ARG A 503 -35.16 -2.26 -19.03
N GLU A 504 -34.74 -2.27 -20.30
CA GLU A 504 -34.13 -3.41 -21.00
C GLU A 504 -32.63 -3.59 -20.69
N ASP A 505 -31.86 -2.50 -20.52
CA ASP A 505 -30.42 -2.56 -20.25
C ASP A 505 -30.08 -2.99 -18.80
N PHE A 506 -31.02 -2.78 -17.86
CA PHE A 506 -30.92 -3.33 -16.50
C PHE A 506 -31.39 -4.79 -16.41
N ALA A 507 -32.23 -5.23 -17.36
CA ALA A 507 -32.82 -6.57 -17.40
C ALA A 507 -31.90 -7.62 -18.04
N ASP A 508 -30.86 -7.22 -18.78
CA ASP A 508 -29.93 -8.11 -19.49
C ASP A 508 -28.98 -8.92 -18.57
N ASN A 509 -29.13 -8.82 -17.25
CA ASN A 509 -28.49 -9.74 -16.32
C ASN A 509 -29.54 -10.59 -15.58
N PRO A 510 -29.83 -11.81 -16.04
CA PRO A 510 -30.84 -12.70 -15.43
C PRO A 510 -30.53 -13.11 -13.98
N ASN A 511 -29.38 -12.69 -13.42
CA ASN A 511 -28.99 -12.92 -12.02
C ASN A 511 -29.32 -11.75 -11.08
N ARG A 512 -30.00 -10.70 -11.55
CA ARG A 512 -30.26 -9.47 -10.79
C ARG A 512 -31.73 -9.08 -10.93
N THR A 513 -32.60 -9.59 -10.05
CA THR A 513 -33.98 -9.11 -9.90
C THR A 513 -34.00 -7.81 -9.12
N TRP A 514 -33.80 -6.68 -9.79
CA TRP A 514 -33.95 -5.37 -9.18
C TRP A 514 -35.41 -4.96 -9.38
N ASP A 515 -36.09 -4.57 -8.31
CA ASP A 515 -37.40 -3.90 -8.42
C ASP A 515 -37.13 -2.51 -9.00
N LEU A 516 -37.37 -2.35 -10.30
CA LEU A 516 -37.08 -1.12 -11.02
C LEU A 516 -37.96 0.04 -10.55
N ASP A 517 -39.18 -0.26 -10.11
CA ASP A 517 -40.07 0.75 -9.56
C ASP A 517 -39.49 1.23 -8.20
N GLN A 518 -38.93 0.33 -7.39
CA GLN A 518 -38.20 0.70 -6.17
C GLN A 518 -36.90 1.49 -6.46
N LEU A 519 -36.19 1.16 -7.54
CA LEU A 519 -34.99 1.89 -7.97
C LEU A 519 -35.33 3.34 -8.34
N GLU A 520 -36.35 3.54 -9.18
CA GLU A 520 -36.76 4.85 -9.70
C GLU A 520 -37.49 5.70 -8.67
N ASP A 521 -38.42 5.13 -7.89
CA ASP A 521 -39.30 5.90 -7.00
C ASP A 521 -38.69 6.13 -5.61
N VAL A 522 -37.74 5.29 -5.19
CA VAL A 522 -37.19 5.32 -3.82
C VAL A 522 -35.69 5.56 -3.83
N PHE A 523 -34.91 4.69 -4.49
CA PHE A 523 -33.46 4.75 -4.37
C PHE A 523 -32.85 5.95 -5.10
N VAL A 524 -33.28 6.25 -6.33
CA VAL A 524 -32.76 7.40 -7.07
C VAL A 524 -33.08 8.71 -6.33
N PRO A 525 -34.33 9.04 -5.96
CA PRO A 525 -34.65 10.27 -5.22
C PRO A 525 -33.93 10.39 -3.87
N ALA A 526 -33.83 9.28 -3.12
CA ALA A 526 -33.09 9.26 -1.86
C ALA A 526 -31.59 9.52 -2.10
N TRP A 527 -31.03 8.98 -3.17
CA TRP A 527 -29.64 9.22 -3.57
C TRP A 527 -29.41 10.69 -3.97
N GLU A 528 -30.31 11.29 -4.74
CA GLU A 528 -30.19 12.70 -5.11
C GLU A 528 -30.29 13.64 -3.90
N GLN A 529 -31.17 13.31 -2.97
CA GLN A 529 -31.29 14.06 -1.73
C GLN A 529 -30.02 13.95 -0.90
N PHE A 530 -29.48 12.73 -0.79
CA PHE A 530 -28.20 12.49 -0.15
C PHE A 530 -27.05 13.26 -0.82
N GLU A 531 -26.96 13.31 -2.16
CA GLU A 531 -25.96 14.12 -2.88
C GLU A 531 -26.08 15.61 -2.55
N ARG A 532 -27.31 16.14 -2.47
CA ARG A 532 -27.56 17.54 -2.10
C ARG A 532 -27.14 17.83 -0.66
N ASP A 533 -27.49 16.95 0.26
CA ASP A 533 -27.14 17.08 1.68
C ASP A 533 -25.62 16.99 1.87
N LEU A 534 -24.98 16.05 1.17
CA LEU A 534 -23.52 15.88 1.17
C LEU A 534 -22.80 17.12 0.62
N LEU A 535 -23.30 17.73 -0.46
CA LEU A 535 -22.77 18.97 -1.02
C LEU A 535 -22.97 20.17 -0.08
N ALA A 536 -24.13 20.23 0.60
CA ALA A 536 -24.44 21.32 1.53
C ALA A 536 -23.61 21.25 2.81
N GLU A 537 -23.41 20.05 3.36
CA GLU A 537 -22.72 19.83 4.62
C GLU A 537 -21.20 19.68 4.45
N PHE A 538 -20.76 19.06 3.34
CA PHE A 538 -19.35 18.74 3.06
C PHE A 538 -18.91 19.14 1.65
N PRO A 539 -18.98 20.43 1.27
CA PRO A 539 -18.69 20.88 -0.10
C PRO A 539 -17.27 20.52 -0.58
N THR A 540 -16.27 20.60 0.31
CA THR A 540 -14.87 20.23 -0.01
C THR A 540 -14.71 18.74 -0.30
N PHE A 541 -15.50 17.87 0.34
CA PHE A 541 -15.49 16.43 0.07
C PHE A 541 -15.94 16.15 -1.35
N VAL A 542 -17.07 16.75 -1.72
CA VAL A 542 -17.67 16.61 -3.04
C VAL A 542 -16.74 17.16 -4.12
N GLU A 543 -16.09 18.31 -3.88
CA GLU A 543 -15.11 18.89 -4.80
C GLU A 543 -13.89 17.97 -5.03
N LEU A 544 -13.26 17.48 -3.95
CA LEU A 544 -12.09 16.59 -4.05
C LEU A 544 -12.43 15.23 -4.70
N TRP A 545 -13.63 14.71 -4.43
CA TRP A 545 -14.08 13.43 -4.97
C TRP A 545 -14.50 13.54 -6.45
N GLN A 546 -15.00 14.69 -6.89
CA GLN A 546 -15.35 14.95 -8.28
C GLN A 546 -14.15 15.26 -9.18
N THR A 547 -13.00 15.68 -8.62
CA THR A 547 -11.80 16.05 -9.40
C THR A 547 -11.03 14.87 -10.01
N ASP A 548 -11.26 13.62 -9.60
CA ASP A 548 -10.60 12.44 -10.16
C ASP A 548 -11.25 11.91 -11.46
N GLY A 549 -12.09 12.73 -12.11
CA GLY A 549 -12.49 12.53 -13.51
C GLY A 549 -13.53 11.46 -13.78
N THR A 550 -14.17 10.89 -12.76
CA THR A 550 -15.23 9.87 -12.93
C THR A 550 -16.66 10.41 -12.77
N TRP A 551 -16.83 11.72 -12.58
CA TRP A 551 -18.13 12.37 -12.42
C TRP A 551 -18.17 13.69 -13.17
N ALA A 552 -18.78 13.71 -14.35
CA ALA A 552 -19.33 14.95 -14.90
C ALA A 552 -20.79 14.70 -15.28
N PRO A 553 -21.75 15.02 -14.40
CA PRO A 553 -23.10 15.35 -14.83
C PRO A 553 -23.02 16.69 -15.55
N GLY A 554 -23.75 16.81 -16.66
CA GLY A 554 -23.85 18.04 -17.42
C GLY A 554 -24.27 19.23 -16.55
N ASN A 555 -23.31 20.11 -16.26
CA ASN A 555 -23.57 21.55 -16.28
C ASN A 555 -22.94 22.07 -17.56
N GLU A 556 -23.77 22.40 -18.55
CA GLU A 556 -23.32 23.16 -19.71
C GLU A 556 -22.64 24.45 -19.24
N LYS A 557 -21.37 24.61 -19.65
CA LYS A 557 -20.43 25.72 -19.40
C LYS A 557 -19.68 25.69 -18.06
N LEU A 558 -18.49 25.05 -18.11
CA LEU A 558 -17.21 25.74 -17.89
C LEU A 558 -16.08 24.82 -18.37
N ILE A 559 -15.85 24.81 -19.70
CA ILE A 559 -14.53 24.47 -20.23
C ILE A 559 -13.62 25.64 -19.83
N VAL A 560 -12.79 25.46 -18.80
CA VAL A 560 -11.60 26.30 -18.59
C VAL A 560 -10.42 25.37 -18.35
N GLY A 561 -9.61 25.23 -19.39
CA GLY A 561 -8.33 24.55 -19.30
C GLY A 561 -7.40 25.17 -18.26
N SER A 562 -6.58 24.32 -17.65
CA SER A 562 -5.21 24.60 -17.24
C SER A 562 -4.92 26.00 -16.65
N ARG A 563 -5.47 26.34 -15.47
CA ARG A 563 -5.00 27.46 -14.62
C ARG A 563 -5.24 27.26 -13.11
N ASN A 564 -4.91 26.11 -12.53
CA ASN A 564 -5.21 25.84 -11.11
C ASN A 564 -4.04 25.93 -10.10
N ALA A 565 -2.84 26.33 -10.52
CA ALA A 565 -1.76 26.61 -9.55
C ALA A 565 -1.92 27.98 -8.83
N LEU A 566 -2.49 29.00 -9.50
CA LEU A 566 -2.62 30.35 -8.93
C LEU A 566 -3.84 30.52 -8.02
N ILE A 567 -4.92 29.77 -8.25
CA ILE A 567 -6.15 29.85 -7.45
C ILE A 567 -5.95 29.12 -6.11
N LEU A 568 -5.24 27.99 -6.09
CA LEU A 568 -4.91 27.28 -4.86
C LEU A 568 -4.06 28.13 -3.90
N ILE A 569 -3.10 28.91 -4.43
CA ILE A 569 -2.28 29.84 -3.65
C ILE A 569 -3.12 31.01 -3.09
N GLN A 570 -4.10 31.48 -3.84
CA GLN A 570 -5.01 32.56 -3.41
C GLN A 570 -6.00 32.08 -2.33
N ILE A 571 -6.50 30.84 -2.45
CA ILE A 571 -7.37 30.18 -1.46
C ILE A 571 -6.59 29.91 -0.16
N ILE A 572 -5.36 29.40 -0.24
CA ILE A 572 -4.50 29.17 0.94
C ILE A 572 -4.18 30.49 1.67
N ARG A 573 -3.95 31.59 0.94
CA ARG A 573 -3.74 32.93 1.55
C ARG A 573 -4.99 33.48 2.21
N THR A 574 -6.17 33.17 1.68
CA THR A 574 -7.47 33.62 2.22
C THR A 574 -7.87 32.79 3.45
N LEU A 575 -7.64 31.47 3.43
CA LEU A 575 -7.87 30.57 4.57
C LEU A 575 -6.95 30.87 5.76
N LYS A 576 -5.69 31.29 5.53
CA LYS A 576 -4.81 31.77 6.61
C LYS A 576 -5.31 33.07 7.27
N LYS A 577 -6.06 33.91 6.54
CA LYS A 577 -6.66 35.16 7.08
C LYS A 577 -7.92 34.88 7.90
N VAL A 578 -8.73 33.90 7.49
CA VAL A 578 -9.98 33.51 8.20
C VAL A 578 -9.70 32.75 9.50
N LYS A 579 -8.63 31.92 9.54
CA LYS A 579 -8.25 31.16 10.75
C LYS A 579 -7.87 32.05 11.95
N ARG A 580 -7.41 33.29 11.73
CA ARG A 580 -7.13 34.27 12.81
C ARG A 580 -8.39 34.91 13.40
N THR A 581 -9.50 34.94 12.67
CA THR A 581 -10.74 35.60 13.10
C THR A 581 -11.70 34.62 13.77
N SER A 582 -11.74 33.35 13.33
CA SER A 582 -12.61 32.30 13.88
C SER A 582 -12.22 31.86 15.31
N ILE A 583 -10.92 31.78 15.63
CA ILE A 583 -10.43 31.37 16.96
C ILE A 583 -10.89 32.32 18.09
N LYS A 584 -11.19 33.59 17.78
CA LYS A 584 -11.69 34.56 18.78
C LYS A 584 -13.20 34.45 19.04
N THR A 585 -13.98 33.87 18.13
CA THR A 585 -15.44 33.82 18.22
C THR A 585 -15.91 32.52 18.90
N THR A 586 -15.27 31.39 18.57
CA THR A 586 -15.62 30.06 19.12
C THR A 586 -15.34 29.95 20.62
N SER A 587 -14.31 30.62 21.13
CA SER A 587 -13.99 30.64 22.59
C SER A 587 -15.02 31.43 23.43
N LYS A 588 -15.79 32.33 22.81
CA LYS A 588 -16.86 33.10 23.47
C LYS A 588 -18.20 32.34 23.50
N GLN A 589 -18.50 31.54 22.48
CA GLN A 589 -19.73 30.72 22.40
C GLN A 589 -19.68 29.47 23.29
N LEU A 590 -18.51 28.81 23.41
CA LEU A 590 -18.37 27.64 24.28
C LEU A 590 -18.60 27.96 25.76
N ARG A 591 -18.16 29.15 26.22
CA ARG A 591 -18.38 29.60 27.62
C ARG A 591 -19.85 29.95 27.95
N SER A 592 -20.71 30.17 26.95
CA SER A 592 -22.14 30.46 27.20
C SER A 592 -23.01 29.21 27.15
N GLN A 593 -22.58 28.15 26.46
CA GLN A 593 -23.33 26.89 26.41
C GLN A 593 -23.11 26.02 27.66
N GLU A 594 -21.94 26.07 28.30
CA GLU A 594 -21.69 25.32 29.55
C GLU A 594 -22.56 25.81 30.72
N ARG A 595 -22.88 27.11 30.81
CA ARG A 595 -23.76 27.63 31.88
C ARG A 595 -25.23 27.23 31.75
N HIS A 596 -25.68 26.78 30.57
CA HIS A 596 -27.08 26.41 30.36
C HIS A 596 -27.37 24.93 30.61
N LYS A 597 -26.34 24.05 30.65
CA LYS A 597 -26.52 22.61 30.86
C LYS A 597 -26.57 22.18 32.34
N GLU A 598 -26.10 23.00 33.27
CA GLU A 598 -26.13 22.67 34.72
C GLU A 598 -27.53 22.80 35.38
N LEU A 599 -28.55 23.31 34.68
CA LEU A 599 -29.87 23.60 35.27
C LEU A 599 -31.00 22.62 34.91
N SER A 600 -30.75 21.55 34.12
CA SER A 600 -31.83 20.74 33.54
C SER A 600 -31.71 19.22 33.69
N CYS A 601 -30.90 18.69 34.59
CA CYS A 601 -30.83 17.23 34.83
C CYS A 601 -30.91 16.92 36.32
N ALA A 602 -32.12 17.10 36.86
CA ALA A 602 -32.61 16.32 37.98
C ALA A 602 -33.96 15.75 37.54
N VAL A 603 -34.24 14.49 37.94
CA VAL A 603 -35.52 13.74 37.87
C VAL A 603 -35.54 12.57 36.86
N LEU A 604 -35.65 11.36 37.45
CA LEU A 604 -36.17 10.05 36.98
C LEU A 604 -35.18 8.93 36.56
N ASP A 605 -34.71 8.19 37.59
CA ASP A 605 -34.97 6.78 37.94
C ASP A 605 -34.99 5.65 36.88
N GLU A 606 -34.04 4.71 37.11
CA GLU A 606 -34.13 3.25 37.28
C GLU A 606 -34.94 2.34 36.31
N ILE A 607 -34.28 1.30 35.78
CA ILE A 607 -34.65 -0.15 35.79
C ILE A 607 -33.52 -0.98 35.08
N PRO A 608 -33.23 -2.24 35.50
CA PRO A 608 -31.92 -2.90 35.30
C PRO A 608 -31.87 -3.88 34.11
N ILE A 609 -30.67 -4.12 33.57
CA ILE A 609 -30.40 -5.08 32.49
C ILE A 609 -29.73 -6.33 33.08
N ALA A 610 -30.34 -7.48 32.79
CA ALA A 610 -29.86 -8.82 33.12
C ALA A 610 -28.77 -9.31 32.14
N GLU A 611 -27.94 -10.20 32.67
CA GLU A 611 -26.84 -10.96 32.05
C GLU A 611 -27.18 -11.62 30.70
N ILE A 612 -26.26 -11.53 29.73
CA ILE A 612 -25.67 -12.63 28.92
C ILE A 612 -24.21 -12.26 28.64
#